data_AF-A0A7S2DR59-F1
#
_entry.id   AF-A0A7S2DR59-F1
#
_cell.length_a   1.000
_cell.length_b   1.000
_cell.length_c   1.000
_cell.angle_alpha   90.00
_cell.angle_beta   90.00
_cell.angle_gamma   90.00
#
_symmetry.space_group_name_H-M   'P 1'
#
loop_
_entity.id
_entity.type
_entity.pdbx_description
1 polymer ?
#
loop_
_entity_poly.entity_id
_entity_poly.type
_entity_poly.pdbx_seq_one_letter_code
_entity_poly.pdbx_strand_id
1 'polypeptide(L)'
;FDPIERTFTFVDVKKDEQIAKAEKDDWIYGWGFSFAFTRAAWLRCPFSNITFAEDTAFMKAVRQLPAVVTTLSGEDGLCSHTYHPKVSTSNGENQGGQRCGTEVRPPDPLLDLLPKLLAAEGELDEP
;
A
#
# COMPACT_ATOMS: atom_id res chain seq x y z
N PHE A 1 -5.76 2.75 6.31
CA PHE A 1 -6.40 3.40 7.47
C PHE A 1 -5.75 4.76 7.64
N ASP A 2 -6.54 5.82 7.77
CA ASP A 2 -6.06 7.14 8.13
C ASP A 2 -6.37 7.38 9.61
N PRO A 3 -5.37 7.59 10.49
CA PRO A 3 -5.59 7.82 11.91
C PRO A 3 -6.24 9.18 12.20
N ILE A 4 -5.99 10.21 11.37
CA ILE A 4 -6.55 11.55 11.55
C ILE A 4 -8.04 11.54 11.21
N GLU A 5 -8.38 11.08 10.01
CA GLU A 5 -9.77 11.04 9.55
C GLU A 5 -10.54 9.83 10.13
N ARG A 6 -9.82 8.88 10.74
CA ARG A 6 -10.35 7.60 11.26
C ARG A 6 -11.10 6.78 10.21
N THR A 7 -10.71 6.92 8.95
CA THR A 7 -11.34 6.24 7.81
C THR A 7 -10.54 5.03 7.36
N PHE A 8 -11.26 3.96 7.04
CA PHE A 8 -10.70 2.79 6.39
C PHE A 8 -11.16 2.76 4.95
N THR A 9 -10.22 2.75 4.01
CA THR A 9 -10.50 2.82 2.57
C THR A 9 -10.03 1.55 1.89
N PHE A 10 -10.84 1.06 0.95
CA PHE A 10 -10.47 0.00 0.02
C PHE A 10 -10.10 0.62 -1.32
N VAL A 11 -8.89 0.33 -1.80
CA VAL A 11 -8.39 0.82 -3.09
C VAL A 11 -8.51 -0.29 -4.13
N ASP A 12 -9.36 -0.07 -5.13
CA ASP A 12 -9.41 -0.88 -6.35
C ASP A 12 -8.76 -0.09 -7.48
N VAL A 13 -7.48 -0.38 -7.76
CA VAL A 13 -6.70 0.36 -8.78
C VAL A 13 -7.38 0.39 -10.16
N LYS A 14 -8.24 -0.58 -10.48
CA LYS A 14 -8.95 -0.61 -11.76
C LYS A 14 -10.12 0.37 -11.76
N LYS A 15 -10.85 0.49 -10.65
CA LYS A 15 -12.07 1.29 -10.53
C LYS A 15 -11.84 2.69 -9.98
N ASP A 16 -10.75 2.90 -9.26
CA ASP A 16 -10.42 4.19 -8.70
C ASP A 16 -10.07 5.18 -9.82
N GLU A 17 -10.85 6.26 -9.89
CA GLU A 17 -10.69 7.33 -10.88
C GLU A 17 -9.65 8.35 -10.45
N GLN A 18 -9.31 8.41 -9.16
CA GLN A 18 -8.27 9.32 -8.68
C GLN A 18 -6.92 8.89 -9.24
N ILE A 19 -6.66 7.57 -9.28
CA ILE A 19 -5.41 6.99 -9.77
C ILE A 19 -5.28 7.17 -11.29
N ALA A 20 -4.33 8.00 -11.70
CA ALA A 20 -4.06 8.26 -13.10
C ALA A 20 -3.66 6.97 -13.84
N LYS A 21 -4.12 6.83 -15.10
CA LYS A 21 -3.86 5.63 -15.92
C LYS A 21 -2.37 5.26 -16.03
N ALA A 22 -1.50 6.27 -16.08
CA ALA A 22 -0.05 6.07 -16.16
C ALA A 22 0.56 5.49 -14.86
N GLU A 23 -0.12 5.67 -13.72
CA GLU A 23 0.36 5.31 -12.39
C GLU A 23 -0.22 3.97 -11.91
N LYS A 24 -1.23 3.42 -12.59
CA LYS A 24 -1.89 2.16 -12.19
C LYS A 24 -0.93 0.98 -12.06
N ASP A 25 0.11 0.90 -12.88
CA ASP A 25 1.11 -0.17 -12.79
C ASP A 25 1.92 -0.03 -11.50
N ASP A 26 2.34 1.18 -11.16
CA ASP A 26 3.10 1.47 -9.95
C ASP A 26 2.24 1.27 -8.69
N TRP A 27 0.93 1.55 -8.76
CA TRP A 27 -0.02 1.23 -7.69
C TRP A 27 -0.24 -0.26 -7.45
N ILE A 28 -0.03 -1.10 -8.46
CA ILE A 28 -0.15 -2.57 -8.32
C ILE A 28 1.17 -3.16 -7.81
N TYR A 29 2.32 -2.61 -8.20
CA TYR A 29 3.63 -3.23 -8.02
C TYR A 29 4.58 -2.47 -7.08
N GLY A 30 4.22 -1.28 -6.65
CA GLY A 30 5.07 -0.37 -5.88
C GLY A 30 4.91 -0.42 -4.38
N TRP A 31 4.18 -1.41 -3.85
CA TRP A 31 3.95 -1.58 -2.42
C TRP A 31 4.64 -2.85 -1.92
N GLY A 32 5.86 -2.74 -1.40
CA GLY A 32 6.71 -3.88 -1.01
C GLY A 32 6.11 -4.85 0.00
N PHE A 33 5.17 -4.38 0.81
CA PHE A 33 4.42 -5.21 1.76
C PHE A 33 3.31 -6.06 1.12
N SER A 34 2.99 -5.84 -0.17
CA SER A 34 1.85 -6.46 -0.86
C SER A 34 2.20 -7.69 -1.70
N PHE A 35 3.48 -8.10 -1.75
CA PHE A 35 3.90 -9.24 -2.55
C PHE A 35 4.94 -10.11 -1.85
N ALA A 36 5.02 -11.36 -2.29
CA ALA A 36 6.05 -12.31 -1.89
C ALA A 36 6.91 -12.68 -3.11
N PHE A 37 8.23 -12.81 -2.91
CA PHE A 37 9.16 -13.19 -3.97
C PHE A 37 10.08 -14.31 -3.52
N THR A 38 10.59 -15.07 -4.49
CA THR A 38 11.57 -16.13 -4.21
C THR A 38 12.98 -15.56 -4.10
N ARG A 39 13.85 -16.24 -3.35
CA ARG A 39 15.29 -15.92 -3.33
C ARG A 39 15.91 -15.90 -4.74
N ALA A 40 15.45 -16.77 -5.63
CA ALA A 40 15.92 -16.82 -7.01
C ALA A 40 15.56 -15.54 -7.79
N ALA A 41 14.38 -14.97 -7.57
CA ALA A 41 13.99 -13.69 -8.17
C ALA A 41 14.89 -12.56 -7.65
N TRP A 42 15.11 -12.47 -6.34
CA TRP A 42 16.01 -11.48 -5.72
C TRP A 42 17.43 -11.54 -6.28
N LEU A 43 18.01 -12.74 -6.39
CA LEU A 43 19.38 -12.91 -6.90
C LEU A 43 19.54 -12.48 -8.36
N ARG A 44 18.45 -12.52 -9.13
CA ARG A 44 18.45 -12.22 -10.56
C ARG A 44 18.09 -10.75 -10.84
N CYS A 45 17.22 -10.18 -10.01
CA CYS A 45 16.80 -8.79 -10.02
C CYS A 45 16.95 -8.25 -8.59
N PRO A 46 18.15 -7.83 -8.16
CA PRO A 46 18.29 -7.22 -6.86
C PRO A 46 17.53 -5.89 -6.80
N PHE A 47 17.10 -5.50 -5.61
CA PHE A 47 16.48 -4.19 -5.42
C PHE A 47 17.46 -3.09 -5.79
N SER A 48 16.95 -2.08 -6.49
CA SER A 48 17.76 -0.96 -6.93
C SER A 48 18.11 -0.06 -5.74
N ASN A 49 19.34 0.43 -5.68
CA ASN A 49 19.75 1.42 -4.68
C ASN A 49 19.21 2.80 -5.07
N ILE A 50 17.92 3.02 -4.88
CA ILE A 50 17.21 4.27 -5.14
C ILE A 50 16.44 4.70 -3.89
N THR A 51 16.23 5.99 -3.75
CA THR A 51 15.60 6.56 -2.54
C THR A 51 14.10 6.30 -2.45
N PHE A 52 13.44 6.07 -3.59
CA PHE A 52 11.98 5.96 -3.65
C PHE A 52 11.54 4.96 -4.72
N ALA A 53 10.48 4.22 -4.43
CA ALA A 53 9.84 3.26 -5.35
C ALA A 53 10.77 2.14 -5.84
N GLU A 54 11.66 1.66 -4.98
CA GLU A 54 12.51 0.50 -5.21
C GLU A 54 11.70 -0.78 -5.49
N ASP A 55 10.53 -0.92 -4.86
CA ASP A 55 9.59 -2.03 -5.07
C ASP A 55 9.10 -2.08 -6.52
N THR A 56 8.69 -0.92 -7.06
CA THR A 56 8.27 -0.77 -8.45
C THR A 56 9.40 -1.17 -9.40
N ALA A 57 10.62 -0.70 -9.14
CA ALA A 57 11.78 -1.02 -9.96
C ALA A 57 12.09 -2.53 -9.94
N PHE A 58 12.04 -3.15 -8.75
CA PHE A 58 12.20 -4.59 -8.57
C PHE A 58 11.15 -5.37 -9.37
N MET A 59 9.87 -5.05 -9.20
CA MET A 59 8.79 -5.76 -9.88
C MET A 59 8.82 -5.58 -11.40
N LYS A 60 9.16 -4.38 -11.90
CA LYS A 60 9.36 -4.15 -13.34
C LYS A 60 10.48 -5.03 -13.89
N ALA A 61 11.59 -5.19 -13.16
CA ALA A 61 12.69 -6.05 -13.56
C ALA A 61 12.29 -7.55 -13.53
N VAL A 62 11.64 -8.00 -12.46
CA VAL A 62 11.20 -9.40 -12.32
C VAL A 62 10.19 -9.79 -13.41
N ARG A 63 9.27 -8.89 -13.79
CA ARG A 63 8.29 -9.11 -14.87
C ARG A 63 8.91 -9.32 -16.24
N GLN A 64 10.17 -8.95 -16.46
CA GLN A 64 10.90 -9.23 -17.70
C GLN A 64 11.58 -10.60 -17.71
N LEU A 65 11.61 -11.29 -16.56
CA LEU A 65 12.15 -12.65 -16.48
C LEU A 65 11.09 -13.68 -16.92
N PRO A 66 11.52 -14.88 -17.34
CA PRO A 66 10.61 -16.00 -17.60
C PRO A 66 9.99 -16.62 -16.32
N ALA A 67 9.83 -15.83 -15.25
CA ALA A 67 9.19 -16.22 -14.01
C ALA A 67 7.79 -15.59 -13.96
N VAL A 68 6.76 -16.40 -13.68
CA VAL A 68 5.37 -15.93 -13.65
C VAL A 68 5.17 -15.05 -12.42
N VAL A 69 5.01 -13.74 -12.63
CA VAL A 69 4.38 -12.88 -11.64
C VAL A 69 2.89 -13.20 -11.66
N THR A 70 2.40 -13.81 -10.58
CA THR A 70 0.98 -14.09 -10.41
C THR A 70 0.37 -13.01 -9.53
N THR A 71 -0.67 -12.36 -10.03
CA THR A 71 -1.50 -11.46 -9.24
C THR A 71 -2.71 -12.22 -8.70
N LEU A 72 -3.08 -11.93 -7.46
CA LEU A 72 -4.31 -12.46 -6.86
C LEU A 72 -5.43 -11.43 -7.07
N SER A 73 -6.63 -11.88 -7.41
CA SER A 73 -7.81 -11.01 -7.44
C SER A 73 -8.16 -10.58 -6.02
N GLY A 74 -8.04 -9.28 -5.74
CA GLY A 74 -8.09 -8.74 -4.38
C GLY A 74 -9.48 -8.43 -3.83
N GLU A 75 -10.47 -9.30 -4.01
CA GLU A 75 -11.81 -9.05 -3.43
C GLU A 75 -11.78 -9.01 -1.90
N ASP A 76 -10.88 -9.78 -1.27
CA ASP A 76 -10.77 -9.87 0.20
C ASP A 76 -9.71 -8.93 0.81
N GLY A 77 -8.88 -8.28 -0.01
CA GLY A 77 -7.74 -7.47 0.44
C GLY A 77 -6.60 -8.30 1.06
N LEU A 78 -5.40 -8.25 0.47
CA LEU A 78 -4.26 -9.03 0.95
C LEU A 78 -3.53 -8.39 2.15
N CYS A 79 -3.50 -7.06 2.17
CA CYS A 79 -2.76 -6.26 3.14
C CYS A 79 -3.50 -4.96 3.44
N SER A 80 -3.39 -4.47 4.68
CA SER A 80 -3.83 -3.13 5.07
C SER A 80 -2.62 -2.24 5.29
N HIS A 81 -2.64 -1.04 4.72
CA HIS A 81 -1.64 -0.01 4.97
C HIS A 81 -2.23 1.08 5.87
N THR A 82 -1.45 1.57 6.83
CA THR A 82 -1.78 2.74 7.64
C THR A 82 -1.06 3.94 7.07
N TYR A 83 -1.83 4.96 6.70
CA TYR A 83 -1.31 6.20 6.18
C TYR A 83 -0.98 7.13 7.35
N HIS A 84 0.25 7.62 7.44
CA HIS A 84 0.70 8.51 8.51
C HIS A 84 0.90 9.93 7.96
N PRO A 85 -0.15 10.76 7.86
CA PRO A 85 -0.12 12.05 7.15
C PRO A 85 0.93 13.04 7.66
N LYS A 86 1.27 13.00 8.95
CA LYS A 86 2.25 13.93 9.57
C LYS A 86 3.70 13.62 9.19
N VAL A 87 4.00 12.37 8.86
CA VAL A 87 5.38 11.88 8.66
C VAL A 87 5.55 11.11 7.34
N SER A 88 4.51 11.05 6.51
CA SER A 88 4.56 10.43 5.20
C SER A 88 5.57 11.15 4.31
N THR A 89 6.52 10.39 3.77
CA THR A 89 7.53 10.88 2.83
C THR A 89 7.08 10.76 1.38
N SER A 90 6.10 9.92 1.09
CA SER A 90 5.63 9.63 -0.27
C SER A 90 4.40 10.44 -0.67
N ASN A 91 3.52 10.73 0.29
CA ASN A 91 2.15 11.20 0.05
C ASN A 91 1.38 10.33 -0.98
N GLY A 92 1.80 9.08 -1.18
CA GLY A 92 1.39 8.27 -2.34
C GLY A 92 -0.09 7.88 -2.35
N GLU A 93 -0.77 7.94 -1.20
CA GLU A 93 -2.21 7.70 -1.12
C GLU A 93 -3.08 8.92 -1.42
N ASN A 94 -2.48 10.10 -1.64
CA ASN A 94 -3.20 11.35 -1.84
C ASN A 94 -2.89 11.93 -3.21
N GLN A 95 -3.92 12.07 -4.04
CA GLN A 95 -3.84 12.61 -5.38
C GLN A 95 -4.69 13.87 -5.48
N GLY A 96 -4.04 15.02 -5.69
CA GLY A 96 -4.74 16.31 -5.82
C GLY A 96 -5.47 16.77 -4.55
N GLY A 97 -5.04 16.32 -3.36
CA GLY A 97 -5.67 16.66 -2.08
C GLY A 97 -6.79 15.69 -1.67
N GLN A 98 -7.11 14.69 -2.49
CA GLN A 98 -8.07 13.63 -2.16
C GLN A 98 -7.34 12.31 -1.96
N ARG A 99 -7.78 11.55 -0.95
CA ARG A 99 -7.23 10.22 -0.66
C ARG A 99 -7.89 9.17 -1.56
N CYS A 100 -7.06 8.29 -2.11
CA CYS A 100 -7.53 7.19 -2.96
C CYS A 100 -8.34 6.17 -2.15
N GLY A 101 -9.23 5.49 -2.85
CA GLY A 101 -10.07 4.42 -2.34
C GLY A 101 -11.49 4.86 -2.00
N THR A 102 -12.34 3.85 -1.81
CA THR A 102 -13.69 4.03 -1.30
C THR A 102 -13.70 3.70 0.19
N GLU A 103 -14.33 4.54 1.00
CA GLU A 103 -14.51 4.24 2.43
C GLU A 103 -15.32 2.95 2.61
N VAL A 104 -14.84 2.07 3.48
CA VAL A 104 -15.50 0.82 3.85
C VAL A 104 -15.43 0.61 5.36
N ARG A 105 -16.31 -0.24 5.88
CA ARG A 105 -16.25 -0.61 7.30
C ARG A 105 -14.91 -1.33 7.58
N PRO A 106 -14.14 -0.94 8.62
CA PRO A 106 -12.94 -1.66 9.02
C PRO A 106 -13.28 -3.10 9.45
N PRO A 107 -12.39 -4.09 9.20
CA PRO A 107 -12.55 -5.43 9.74
C PRO A 107 -12.59 -5.41 11.27
N ASP A 108 -13.41 -6.27 11.90
CA ASP A 108 -13.56 -6.30 13.36
C ASP A 108 -12.23 -6.46 14.13
N PRO A 109 -11.27 -7.31 13.70
CA PRO A 109 -9.97 -7.40 14.37
C PRO A 109 -9.17 -6.10 14.33
N LEU A 110 -9.37 -5.27 13.30
CA LEU A 110 -8.72 -3.96 13.24
C LEU A 110 -9.38 -2.98 14.21
N LEU A 111 -10.71 -3.02 14.36
CA LEU A 111 -11.44 -2.19 15.34
C LEU A 111 -10.91 -2.42 16.76
N ASP A 112 -10.62 -3.67 17.12
CA ASP A 112 -10.05 -4.03 18.43
C ASP A 112 -8.64 -3.44 18.65
N LEU A 113 -7.90 -3.19 17.56
CA LEU A 113 -6.55 -2.63 17.59
C LEU A 113 -6.52 -1.10 17.49
N LEU A 114 -7.60 -0.47 17.04
CA LEU A 114 -7.66 0.99 16.84
C LEU A 114 -7.26 1.80 18.09
N PRO A 115 -7.71 1.46 19.33
CA PRO A 115 -7.29 2.23 20.51
C PRO A 115 -5.77 2.22 20.72
N LYS A 116 -5.12 1.08 20.47
CA LYS A 116 -3.66 0.95 20.59
C LYS A 116 -2.93 1.73 19.50
N LEU A 117 -3.45 1.69 18.27
CA LEU A 117 -2.90 2.45 17.15
C LEU A 117 -2.99 3.96 17.41
N LEU A 118 -4.15 4.44 17.87
CA LEU A 118 -4.36 5.86 18.16
C LEU A 118 -3.53 6.36 19.34
N ALA A 119 -3.33 5.54 20.37
CA ALA A 119 -2.40 5.85 21.46
C ALA A 119 -0.95 5.96 20.96
N ALA A 120 -0.51 5.04 20.09
CA ALA A 120 0.84 5.06 19.51
C ALA A 120 1.10 6.29 18.61
N GLU A 121 0.07 6.80 17.93
CA GLU A 121 0.15 8.05 17.15
C GLU A 121 0.12 9.32 18.01
N GLY A 122 -0.03 9.19 19.34
CA GLY A 122 -0.12 10.32 20.27
C GLY A 122 -1.46 11.05 20.20
N GLU A 123 -2.52 10.39 19.73
CA GLU A 123 -3.87 10.97 19.59
C GLU A 123 -4.85 10.54 20.69
N LEU A 124 -4.44 9.61 21.55
CA LEU A 124 -5.08 9.29 22.82
C LEU A 124 -4.02 9.40 23.92
N ASP A 125 -4.30 10.18 24.97
CA ASP A 125 -3.53 10.09 26.21
C ASP A 125 -3.67 8.65 26.73
N GLU A 126 -2.53 7.97 27.02
CA GLU A 126 -2.59 6.70 27.75
C GLU A 126 -3.31 6.93 29.10
N PRO A 127 -4.17 5.99 29.53
CA PRO A 127 -4.91 6.12 30.79
C PRO A 127 -4.00 6.22 32.02
#